data_AF-A0A6L7WTW0-F1
#
_entry.id   AF-A0A6L7WTW0-F1
#
_cell.length_a   1.000
_cell.length_b   1.000
_cell.length_c   1.000
_cell.angle_alpha   90.00
_cell.angle_beta   90.00
_cell.angle_gamma   90.00
#
_symmetry.space_group_name_H-M   'P 1'
#
loop_
_entity.id
_entity.type
_entity.pdbx_description
1 polymer ?
#
loop_
_entity_poly.entity_id
_entity_poly.type
_entity_poly.pdbx_seq_one_letter_code
_entity_poly.pdbx_strand_id
1 'polypeptide(L)'
;MLEKQVYPDLRHYPGGPPIPPYDVTGHTLGMLMGVDVDQVDEPVAADLTLLETIEPRRTPLPARPDWGYAFPPSSNAGFLAAARLQAAGIPVYRAAGRFESNAREHAPGTWLVPPADDAERILEQVAEETGLVVTAVDRAPRVEGHRLREPTRVGLWRVANNMPGGWMMWLFEQYELDHAVVSSLDFEGDLADRYDVIVLPSGTSRTRIIRGLSPDRHDESWRWAYGVGQAGWRKLRRWVEEDGGTLIALGSAVAAARRLLDLPIEPVLPARGLPARYGNRGGPTRITLGEVERRLRDVFRSSAELSRTLRSRVVDPTSLFFSPGTLLKQEYNPRHPVGYGMPETWPVFFRFDQAYQLLPGFDIPAEVVSRYPDDDDMVASGWLLGDEFLRERANVVAFEVGRGTAVTMGSQIAFRTQTRATFKLLFNAIFHGPSQPVTAAELATLQ
;
A
#
# COMPACT_ATOMS: atom_id res chain seq x y z
N MET A 1 -15.35 -18.05 0.60
CA MET A 1 -14.21 -17.30 0.05
C MET A 1 -14.50 -16.78 -1.35
N LEU A 2 -15.18 -17.53 -2.22
CA LEU A 2 -15.51 -17.07 -3.57
C LEU A 2 -16.65 -16.03 -3.56
N GLU A 3 -17.63 -16.22 -2.69
CA GLU A 3 -18.74 -15.27 -2.49
C GLU A 3 -18.35 -14.02 -1.70
N LYS A 4 -19.15 -12.96 -1.85
CA LYS A 4 -19.12 -11.79 -0.95
C LYS A 4 -19.38 -12.27 0.47
N GLN A 5 -18.48 -11.93 1.40
CA GLN A 5 -18.68 -12.28 2.80
C GLN A 5 -19.59 -11.25 3.47
N VAL A 6 -20.56 -11.75 4.24
CA VAL A 6 -21.40 -10.96 5.13
C VAL A 6 -21.18 -11.50 6.53
N TYR A 7 -20.60 -10.68 7.41
CA TYR A 7 -20.35 -11.07 8.79
C TYR A 7 -21.42 -10.46 9.73
N PRO A 8 -22.02 -11.24 10.63
CA PRO A 8 -23.10 -10.74 11.49
C PRO A 8 -22.61 -9.70 12.51
N ASP A 9 -23.47 -8.73 12.84
CA ASP A 9 -23.23 -7.81 13.98
C ASP A 9 -23.45 -8.57 15.30
N LEU A 10 -22.39 -9.23 15.77
CA LEU A 10 -22.38 -9.95 17.04
C LEU A 10 -21.96 -9.00 18.15
N ARG A 11 -22.76 -8.93 19.23
CA ARG A 11 -22.50 -8.07 20.39
C ARG A 11 -22.57 -8.88 21.68
N HIS A 12 -21.78 -8.47 22.68
CA HIS A 12 -21.81 -9.11 24.00
C HIS A 12 -23.18 -9.01 24.70
N TYR A 13 -23.94 -7.97 24.38
CA TYR A 13 -25.32 -7.73 24.79
C TYR A 13 -25.96 -6.69 23.86
N PRO A 14 -27.30 -6.52 23.81
CA PRO A 14 -27.96 -5.51 22.97
C PRO A 14 -27.42 -4.10 23.21
N GLY A 15 -26.95 -3.43 22.16
CA GLY A 15 -26.32 -2.10 22.22
C GLY A 15 -24.90 -2.07 22.80
N GLY A 16 -24.35 -3.23 23.19
CA GLY A 16 -22.98 -3.36 23.70
C GLY A 16 -21.90 -3.35 22.62
N PRO A 17 -20.62 -3.48 23.03
CA PRO A 17 -19.50 -3.53 22.10
C PRO A 17 -19.56 -4.77 21.19
N PRO A 18 -19.05 -4.67 19.94
CA PRO A 18 -19.01 -5.79 19.03
C PRO A 18 -18.08 -6.89 19.56
N ILE A 19 -18.44 -8.14 19.32
CA ILE A 19 -17.61 -9.32 19.59
C ILE A 19 -16.58 -9.42 18.46
N PRO A 20 -15.28 -9.32 18.75
CA PRO A 20 -14.26 -9.48 17.73
C PRO A 20 -14.33 -10.89 17.09
N PRO A 21 -14.23 -11.00 15.75
CA PRO A 21 -14.07 -12.28 15.09
C PRO A 21 -12.76 -12.97 15.51
N TYR A 22 -12.68 -14.29 15.31
CA TYR A 22 -11.45 -15.05 15.54
C TYR A 22 -10.30 -14.60 14.62
N ASP A 23 -10.60 -14.34 13.34
CA ASP A 23 -9.66 -13.74 12.37
C ASP A 23 -10.27 -12.51 11.71
N VAL A 24 -10.25 -12.40 10.37
CA VAL A 24 -10.81 -11.25 9.64
C VAL A 24 -12.13 -11.59 8.95
N THR A 25 -12.89 -10.56 8.57
CA THR A 25 -14.27 -10.73 8.05
C THR A 25 -14.38 -10.64 6.53
N GLY A 26 -13.43 -10.02 5.85
CA GLY A 26 -13.45 -9.77 4.40
C GLY A 26 -12.44 -10.62 3.63
N HIS A 27 -12.67 -11.93 3.54
CA HIS A 27 -11.91 -12.86 2.69
C HIS A 27 -12.70 -13.24 1.42
N THR A 28 -12.97 -12.24 0.57
CA THR A 28 -13.53 -12.47 -0.78
C THR A 28 -12.41 -12.52 -1.80
N LEU A 29 -12.09 -13.72 -2.28
CA LEU A 29 -10.91 -14.01 -3.09
C LEU A 29 -10.90 -13.22 -4.40
N GLY A 30 -12.02 -13.16 -5.14
CA GLY A 30 -12.09 -12.40 -6.40
C GLY A 30 -11.70 -10.93 -6.22
N MET A 31 -12.30 -10.28 -5.23
CA MET A 31 -12.00 -8.88 -4.87
C MET A 31 -10.54 -8.67 -4.44
N LEU A 32 -9.96 -9.60 -3.68
CA LEU A 32 -8.53 -9.53 -3.29
C LEU A 32 -7.61 -9.70 -4.51
N MET A 33 -8.01 -10.51 -5.48
CA MET A 33 -7.21 -10.88 -6.65
C MET A 33 -7.35 -9.91 -7.83
N GLY A 34 -8.39 -9.07 -7.86
CA GLY A 34 -8.66 -8.19 -9.00
C GLY A 34 -9.50 -8.90 -10.08
N VAL A 35 -10.37 -9.82 -9.68
CA VAL A 35 -11.16 -10.69 -10.57
C VAL A 35 -12.64 -10.43 -10.31
N ASP A 36 -13.38 -10.12 -11.38
CA ASP A 36 -14.84 -10.05 -11.34
C ASP A 36 -15.43 -11.45 -11.18
N VAL A 37 -16.40 -11.58 -10.29
CA VAL A 37 -17.04 -12.86 -9.96
C VAL A 37 -18.55 -12.68 -10.05
N ASP A 38 -19.15 -13.37 -11.01
CA ASP A 38 -20.60 -13.51 -11.12
C ASP A 38 -21.05 -14.74 -10.35
N GLN A 39 -21.80 -14.54 -9.27
CA GLN A 39 -22.42 -15.64 -8.54
C GLN A 39 -23.65 -16.13 -9.30
N VAL A 40 -23.72 -17.44 -9.55
CA VAL A 40 -24.88 -18.10 -10.15
C VAL A 40 -25.45 -19.08 -9.13
N ASP A 41 -26.64 -18.81 -8.64
CA ASP A 41 -27.31 -19.65 -7.64
C ASP A 41 -28.08 -20.82 -8.28
N GLU A 42 -28.34 -20.73 -9.58
CA GLU A 42 -29.00 -21.78 -10.36
C GLU A 42 -27.98 -22.76 -10.97
N PRO A 43 -28.32 -24.05 -11.11
CA PRO A 43 -27.45 -25.00 -11.80
C PRO A 43 -27.17 -24.55 -13.24
N VAL A 44 -25.89 -24.36 -13.56
CA VAL A 44 -25.47 -24.09 -14.94
C VAL A 44 -25.57 -25.38 -15.75
N ALA A 45 -26.55 -25.45 -16.65
CA ALA A 45 -26.68 -26.51 -17.63
C ALA A 45 -26.01 -26.09 -18.95
N ALA A 46 -24.87 -26.69 -19.25
CA ALA A 46 -24.13 -26.46 -20.50
C ALA A 46 -23.58 -27.80 -21.02
N ASP A 47 -23.41 -27.89 -22.34
CA ASP A 47 -22.69 -29.00 -22.96
C ASP A 47 -21.18 -28.80 -22.71
N LEU A 48 -20.69 -29.40 -21.63
CA LEU A 48 -19.32 -29.21 -21.15
C LEU A 48 -18.49 -30.47 -21.43
N THR A 49 -17.28 -30.27 -21.93
CA THR A 49 -16.27 -31.33 -22.02
C THR A 49 -15.34 -31.25 -20.82
N LEU A 50 -15.13 -32.37 -20.13
CA LEU A 50 -14.15 -32.43 -19.05
C LEU A 50 -12.74 -32.26 -19.63
N LEU A 51 -12.02 -31.24 -19.16
CA LEU A 51 -10.62 -31.03 -19.48
C LEU A 51 -9.76 -31.69 -18.39
N GLU A 52 -8.82 -32.57 -18.79
CA GLU A 52 -7.84 -33.15 -17.87
C GLU A 52 -6.72 -32.17 -17.52
N THR A 53 -6.44 -31.22 -18.41
CA THR A 53 -5.44 -30.16 -18.25
C THR A 53 -6.05 -28.83 -18.64
N ILE A 54 -5.75 -27.79 -17.86
CA ILE A 54 -6.09 -26.41 -18.20
C ILE A 54 -4.83 -25.77 -18.78
N GLU A 55 -4.84 -25.50 -20.08
CA GLU A 55 -3.82 -24.66 -20.72
C GLU A 55 -4.36 -23.23 -20.82
N PRO A 56 -3.78 -22.27 -20.08
CA PRO A 56 -4.19 -20.88 -20.19
C PRO A 56 -3.98 -20.40 -21.63
N ARG A 57 -4.95 -19.67 -22.17
CA ARG A 57 -4.79 -19.04 -23.49
C ARG A 57 -3.64 -18.04 -23.43
N ARG A 58 -2.56 -18.32 -24.14
CA ARG A 58 -1.42 -17.41 -24.30
C ARG A 58 -1.64 -16.52 -25.50
N THR A 59 -1.26 -15.25 -25.38
CA THR A 59 -1.18 -14.35 -26.54
C THR A 59 0.27 -14.34 -26.98
N PRO A 60 0.59 -14.81 -28.20
CA PRO A 60 1.94 -14.74 -28.72
C PRO A 60 2.44 -13.29 -28.73
N LEU A 61 3.76 -13.12 -28.55
CA LEU A 61 4.37 -11.81 -28.73
C LEU A 61 4.10 -11.31 -30.16
N PRO A 62 3.76 -10.02 -30.35
CA PRO A 62 3.63 -9.47 -31.70
C PRO A 62 4.98 -9.52 -32.43
N ALA A 63 4.93 -9.49 -33.77
CA ALA A 63 6.14 -9.27 -34.56
C ALA A 63 6.84 -7.98 -34.14
N ARG A 64 8.16 -7.94 -34.31
CA ARG A 64 9.00 -6.81 -33.91
C ARG A 64 8.46 -5.49 -34.51
N PRO A 65 8.09 -4.51 -33.66
CA PRO A 65 7.52 -3.24 -34.11
C PRO A 65 8.59 -2.27 -34.59
N ASP A 66 8.18 -1.29 -35.39
CA ASP A 66 9.07 -0.23 -35.89
C ASP A 66 9.54 0.72 -34.76
N TRP A 67 8.71 0.97 -33.75
CA TRP A 67 9.03 1.90 -32.66
C TRP A 67 9.21 1.25 -31.30
N GLY A 68 8.33 0.35 -30.87
CA GLY A 68 8.45 -0.28 -29.55
C GLY A 68 7.29 -1.18 -29.13
N TYR A 69 7.49 -1.91 -28.05
CA TYR A 69 6.48 -2.75 -27.42
C TYR A 69 5.68 -1.96 -26.39
N ALA A 70 4.41 -2.28 -26.24
CA ALA A 70 3.53 -1.73 -25.21
C ALA A 70 2.74 -2.82 -24.49
N PHE A 71 2.52 -2.65 -23.19
CA PHE A 71 1.67 -3.54 -22.40
C PHE A 71 0.84 -2.77 -21.36
N PRO A 72 -0.36 -3.27 -21.01
CA PRO A 72 -1.33 -2.47 -20.27
C PRO A 72 -0.91 -2.25 -18.81
N PRO A 73 -1.29 -1.11 -18.20
CA PRO A 73 -1.02 -0.83 -16.80
C PRO A 73 -1.87 -1.67 -15.83
N SER A 74 -2.94 -2.29 -16.32
CA SER A 74 -3.90 -3.06 -15.51
C SER A 74 -3.38 -4.44 -15.09
N SER A 75 -2.32 -4.96 -15.71
CA SER A 75 -1.71 -6.23 -15.33
C SER A 75 -0.56 -6.03 -14.34
N ASN A 76 -0.59 -6.76 -13.22
CA ASN A 76 0.55 -6.77 -12.29
C ASN A 76 1.80 -7.42 -12.91
N ALA A 77 1.64 -8.28 -13.93
CA ALA A 77 2.79 -8.87 -14.63
C ALA A 77 3.67 -7.82 -15.32
N GLY A 78 3.13 -6.62 -15.57
CA GLY A 78 3.92 -5.48 -16.05
C GLY A 78 5.03 -5.08 -15.08
N PHE A 79 4.87 -5.27 -13.76
CA PHE A 79 5.93 -4.99 -12.79
C PHE A 79 7.07 -6.02 -12.84
N LEU A 80 6.74 -7.30 -13.08
CA LEU A 80 7.75 -8.34 -13.31
C LEU A 80 8.53 -8.05 -14.60
N ALA A 81 7.84 -7.69 -15.68
CA ALA A 81 8.47 -7.25 -16.92
C ALA A 81 9.39 -6.05 -16.68
N ALA A 82 8.91 -5.01 -15.99
CA ALA A 82 9.72 -3.82 -15.68
C ALA A 82 10.98 -4.16 -14.87
N ALA A 83 10.86 -5.01 -13.85
CA ALA A 83 12.01 -5.45 -13.05
C ALA A 83 13.06 -6.19 -13.90
N ARG A 84 12.64 -7.17 -14.71
CA ARG A 84 13.55 -7.93 -15.59
C ARG A 84 14.18 -7.06 -16.67
N LEU A 85 13.43 -6.12 -17.24
CA LEU A 85 13.94 -5.17 -18.23
C LEU A 85 14.99 -4.23 -17.62
N GLN A 86 14.74 -3.68 -16.43
CA GLN A 86 15.73 -2.86 -15.73
C GLN A 86 16.99 -3.65 -15.36
N ALA A 87 16.86 -4.91 -14.93
CA ALA A 87 18.00 -5.78 -14.65
C ALA A 87 18.86 -6.04 -15.89
N ALA A 88 18.26 -6.02 -17.09
CA ALA A 88 18.95 -6.09 -18.38
C ALA A 88 19.43 -4.73 -18.90
N GLY A 89 19.23 -3.63 -18.15
CA GLY A 89 19.61 -2.29 -18.58
C GLY A 89 18.77 -1.73 -19.73
N ILE A 90 17.59 -2.30 -19.98
CA ILE A 90 16.69 -1.85 -21.04
C ILE A 90 15.83 -0.72 -20.49
N PRO A 91 15.74 0.42 -21.20
CA PRO A 91 14.98 1.53 -20.69
C PRO A 91 13.48 1.30 -20.77
N VAL A 92 12.77 1.74 -19.72
CA VAL A 92 11.33 1.53 -19.56
C VAL A 92 10.63 2.86 -19.36
N TYR A 93 9.54 3.05 -20.09
CA TYR A 93 8.75 4.27 -20.07
C TYR A 93 7.30 3.97 -19.73
N ARG A 94 6.59 4.99 -19.27
CA ARG A 94 5.13 4.95 -19.07
C ARG A 94 4.49 6.15 -19.74
N ALA A 95 3.46 5.92 -20.56
CA ALA A 95 2.66 6.99 -21.15
C ALA A 95 1.89 7.74 -20.05
N ALA A 96 1.93 9.08 -20.03
CA ALA A 96 1.15 9.89 -19.11
C ALA A 96 -0.31 10.06 -19.58
N GLY A 97 -0.49 10.04 -20.90
CA GLY A 97 -1.80 10.19 -21.54
C GLY A 97 -2.30 8.90 -22.21
N ARG A 98 -3.58 8.92 -22.55
CA ARG A 98 -4.19 7.95 -23.47
C ARG A 98 -3.66 8.19 -24.89
N PHE A 99 -3.39 7.13 -25.64
CA PHE A 99 -3.03 7.21 -27.05
C PHE A 99 -3.62 6.03 -27.84
N GLU A 100 -3.65 6.15 -29.17
CA GLU A 100 -4.06 5.09 -30.07
C GLU A 100 -2.87 4.63 -30.91
N SER A 101 -2.70 3.33 -31.09
CA SER A 101 -1.74 2.74 -32.01
C SER A 101 -2.30 1.45 -32.59
N ASN A 102 -2.12 1.21 -33.89
CA ASN A 102 -2.59 -0.01 -34.55
C ASN A 102 -4.08 -0.35 -34.28
N ALA A 103 -4.94 0.68 -34.32
CA ALA A 103 -6.37 0.60 -34.01
C ALA A 103 -6.70 0.06 -32.61
N ARG A 104 -5.76 0.19 -31.67
CA ARG A 104 -5.94 -0.14 -30.25
C ARG A 104 -5.73 1.11 -29.40
N GLU A 105 -6.61 1.26 -28.42
CA GLU A 105 -6.52 2.30 -27.42
C GLU A 105 -5.63 1.85 -26.26
N HIS A 106 -4.73 2.72 -25.82
CA HIS A 106 -3.82 2.51 -24.70
C HIS A 106 -4.14 3.51 -23.58
N ALA A 107 -4.32 3.00 -22.37
CA ALA A 107 -4.67 3.82 -21.20
C ALA A 107 -3.45 4.61 -20.65
N PRO A 108 -3.67 5.69 -19.88
CA PRO A 108 -2.63 6.30 -19.06
C PRO A 108 -1.89 5.26 -18.21
N GLY A 109 -0.57 5.38 -18.15
CA GLY A 109 0.32 4.45 -17.47
C GLY A 109 0.74 3.23 -18.30
N THR A 110 0.29 3.12 -19.56
CA THR A 110 0.76 2.06 -20.48
C THR A 110 2.28 2.02 -20.50
N TRP A 111 2.83 0.83 -20.31
CA TRP A 111 4.26 0.59 -20.34
C TRP A 111 4.74 0.61 -21.78
N LEU A 112 5.88 1.24 -22.03
CA LEU A 112 6.48 1.39 -23.35
C LEU A 112 7.95 0.98 -23.26
N VAL A 113 8.40 0.15 -24.18
CA VAL A 113 9.75 -0.44 -24.18
C VAL A 113 10.31 -0.43 -25.60
N PRO A 114 11.57 0.00 -25.80
CA PRO A 114 12.19 -0.08 -27.12
C PRO A 114 12.28 -1.52 -27.65
N PRO A 115 12.29 -1.73 -28.98
CA PRO A 115 12.24 -3.05 -29.59
C PRO A 115 13.64 -3.65 -29.66
N ALA A 116 14.35 -3.72 -28.54
CA ALA A 116 15.65 -4.36 -28.42
C ALA A 116 15.52 -5.89 -28.38
N ASP A 117 16.54 -6.62 -28.85
CA ASP A 117 16.51 -8.09 -28.90
C ASP A 117 16.31 -8.72 -27.51
N ASP A 118 16.99 -8.19 -26.49
CA ASP A 118 16.80 -8.65 -25.11
C ASP A 118 15.42 -8.28 -24.55
N ALA A 119 14.85 -7.15 -24.99
CA ALA A 119 13.50 -6.75 -24.59
C ALA A 119 12.46 -7.73 -25.13
N GLU A 120 12.58 -8.11 -26.40
CA GLU A 120 11.72 -9.10 -27.06
C GLU A 120 11.75 -10.43 -26.31
N ARG A 121 12.95 -10.96 -26.04
CA ARG A 121 13.13 -12.22 -25.30
C ARG A 121 12.56 -12.16 -23.88
N ILE A 122 12.79 -11.08 -23.14
CA ILE A 122 12.27 -10.92 -21.77
C ILE A 122 10.74 -10.82 -21.78
N LEU A 123 10.17 -10.05 -22.70
CA LEU A 123 8.72 -9.89 -22.82
C LEU A 123 8.03 -11.18 -23.24
N GLU A 124 8.63 -11.96 -24.14
CA GLU A 124 8.14 -13.29 -24.52
C GLU A 124 8.09 -14.22 -23.30
N GLN A 125 9.19 -14.32 -22.55
CA GLN A 125 9.27 -15.14 -21.33
C GLN A 125 8.20 -14.73 -20.30
N VAL A 126 8.07 -13.44 -20.02
CA VAL A 126 7.06 -12.94 -19.08
C VAL A 126 5.64 -13.21 -19.58
N ALA A 127 5.38 -13.03 -20.89
CA ALA A 127 4.08 -13.34 -21.48
C ALA A 127 3.73 -14.84 -21.36
N GLU A 128 4.70 -15.73 -21.57
CA GLU A 128 4.52 -17.18 -21.39
C GLU A 128 4.26 -17.59 -19.94
N GLU A 129 4.99 -16.99 -18.99
CA GLU A 129 4.88 -17.28 -17.56
C GLU A 129 3.59 -16.75 -16.93
N THR A 130 3.13 -15.58 -17.39
CA THR A 130 2.11 -14.80 -16.67
C THR A 130 0.83 -14.52 -17.46
N GLY A 131 0.85 -14.73 -18.78
CA GLY A 131 -0.22 -14.32 -19.69
C GLY A 131 -0.25 -12.82 -19.98
N LEU A 132 0.84 -12.08 -19.72
CA LEU A 132 0.94 -10.66 -20.08
C LEU A 132 0.69 -10.45 -21.58
N VAL A 133 -0.28 -9.59 -21.91
CA VAL A 133 -0.57 -9.22 -23.30
C VAL A 133 0.32 -8.05 -23.71
N VAL A 134 1.21 -8.31 -24.65
CA VAL A 134 2.10 -7.31 -25.26
C VAL A 134 1.58 -6.95 -26.65
N THR A 135 1.79 -5.69 -27.05
CA THR A 135 1.32 -5.12 -28.31
C THR A 135 2.45 -4.37 -29.00
N ALA A 136 2.40 -4.36 -30.33
CA ALA A 136 3.31 -3.59 -31.17
C ALA A 136 2.82 -2.14 -31.29
N VAL A 137 3.74 -1.20 -31.16
CA VAL A 137 3.53 0.23 -31.42
C VAL A 137 4.53 0.64 -32.51
N ASP A 138 4.02 0.93 -33.70
CA ASP A 138 4.87 1.22 -34.87
C ASP A 138 5.27 2.70 -34.98
N ARG A 139 4.63 3.57 -34.20
CA ARG A 139 4.94 5.00 -34.14
C ARG A 139 4.90 5.50 -32.72
N ALA A 140 5.83 6.38 -32.40
CA ALA A 140 5.91 7.02 -31.10
C ALA A 140 4.57 7.65 -30.68
N PRO A 141 4.09 7.35 -29.46
CA PRO A 141 2.91 8.01 -28.90
C PRO A 141 3.10 9.52 -28.84
N ARG A 142 2.10 10.30 -29.26
CA ARG A 142 2.10 11.77 -29.19
C ARG A 142 1.58 12.27 -27.83
N VAL A 143 2.04 11.65 -26.76
CA VAL A 143 1.69 12.00 -25.38
C VAL A 143 2.97 12.16 -24.58
N GLU A 144 2.93 12.94 -23.51
CA GLU A 144 4.02 12.95 -22.53
C GLU A 144 4.10 11.59 -21.83
N GLY A 145 5.19 11.37 -21.09
CA GLY A 145 5.38 10.16 -20.32
C GLY A 145 6.39 10.33 -19.20
N HIS A 146 6.79 9.20 -18.65
CA HIS A 146 7.80 9.10 -17.62
C HIS A 146 8.82 8.04 -18.02
N ARG A 147 10.11 8.39 -18.01
CA ARG A 147 11.20 7.43 -18.06
C ARG A 147 11.50 6.94 -16.66
N LEU A 148 11.54 5.62 -16.46
CA LEU A 148 11.85 5.08 -15.14
C LEU A 148 13.33 5.22 -14.81
N ARG A 149 13.64 5.23 -13.50
CA ARG A 149 15.02 5.17 -13.02
C ARG A 149 15.58 3.77 -13.26
N GLU A 150 16.76 3.68 -13.86
CA GLU A 150 17.38 2.41 -14.28
C GLU A 150 18.77 2.24 -13.63
N PRO A 151 18.97 1.25 -12.72
CA PRO A 151 17.93 0.52 -12.00
C PRO A 151 17.25 1.40 -10.94
N THR A 152 16.00 1.10 -10.61
CA THR A 152 15.31 1.73 -9.47
C THR A 152 15.84 1.11 -8.17
N ARG A 153 16.55 1.89 -7.34
CA ARG A 153 17.16 1.37 -6.10
C ARG A 153 16.18 1.44 -4.92
N VAL A 154 15.66 0.29 -4.50
CA VAL A 154 14.60 0.19 -3.49
C VAL A 154 15.16 -0.23 -2.13
N GLY A 155 14.87 0.57 -1.09
CA GLY A 155 15.13 0.26 0.30
C GLY A 155 13.85 -0.21 1.01
N LEU A 156 13.86 -1.41 1.58
CA LEU A 156 12.78 -1.89 2.45
C LEU A 156 13.14 -1.66 3.92
N TRP A 157 12.40 -0.81 4.61
CA TRP A 157 12.58 -0.63 6.05
C TRP A 157 12.07 -1.85 6.81
N ARG A 158 12.90 -2.43 7.68
CA ARG A 158 12.52 -3.54 8.55
C ARG A 158 12.85 -3.23 10.00
N VAL A 159 12.10 -3.86 10.90
CA VAL A 159 12.33 -3.82 12.34
C VAL A 159 12.03 -5.19 12.91
N ALA A 160 12.64 -5.54 14.03
CA ALA A 160 12.38 -6.82 14.69
C ALA A 160 10.87 -7.00 14.98
N ASN A 161 10.39 -8.24 14.83
CA ASN A 161 8.98 -8.60 15.00
C ASN A 161 8.02 -7.73 14.16
N ASN A 162 8.38 -7.46 12.91
CA ASN A 162 7.52 -6.81 11.91
C ASN A 162 7.14 -7.78 10.80
N MET A 163 6.06 -8.55 11.05
CA MET A 163 5.51 -9.49 10.08
C MET A 163 5.12 -8.81 8.74
N PRO A 164 4.44 -7.65 8.70
CA PRO A 164 4.21 -6.92 7.44
C PRO A 164 5.47 -6.67 6.61
N GLY A 165 6.60 -6.33 7.24
CA GLY A 165 7.87 -6.15 6.53
C GLY A 165 8.41 -7.43 5.92
N GLY A 166 8.21 -8.59 6.55
CA GLY A 166 8.59 -9.89 5.99
C GLY A 166 7.73 -10.28 4.78
N TRP A 167 6.41 -10.07 4.87
CA TRP A 167 5.50 -10.27 3.74
C TRP A 167 5.85 -9.37 2.56
N MET A 168 6.23 -8.11 2.82
CA MET A 168 6.65 -7.18 1.77
C MET A 168 7.92 -7.62 1.05
N MET A 169 8.91 -8.12 1.80
CA MET A 169 10.14 -8.67 1.24
C MET A 169 9.83 -9.84 0.29
N TRP A 170 9.00 -10.79 0.74
CA TRP A 170 8.53 -11.88 -0.11
C TRP A 170 7.79 -11.36 -1.36
N LEU A 171 6.93 -10.33 -1.22
CA LEU A 171 6.26 -9.72 -2.36
C LEU A 171 7.26 -9.19 -3.40
N PHE A 172 8.30 -8.47 -2.97
CA PHE A 172 9.31 -7.92 -3.87
C PHE A 172 10.08 -9.05 -4.57
N GLU A 173 10.44 -10.12 -3.85
CA GLU A 173 11.06 -11.31 -4.43
C GLU A 173 10.18 -11.99 -5.49
N GLN A 174 8.86 -12.08 -5.27
CA GLN A 174 7.93 -12.68 -6.25
C GLN A 174 7.82 -11.89 -7.57
N TYR A 175 8.15 -10.60 -7.56
CA TYR A 175 8.16 -9.75 -8.75
C TYR A 175 9.59 -9.45 -9.23
N GLU A 176 10.59 -10.12 -8.65
CA GLU A 176 12.01 -9.93 -8.96
C GLU A 176 12.47 -8.47 -8.82
N LEU A 177 11.78 -7.71 -7.96
CA LEU A 177 12.14 -6.32 -7.69
C LEU A 177 13.39 -6.31 -6.81
N ASP A 178 14.50 -5.86 -7.40
CA ASP A 178 15.74 -5.69 -6.66
C ASP A 178 15.54 -4.69 -5.51
N HIS A 179 15.92 -5.12 -4.31
CA HIS A 179 15.73 -4.33 -3.10
C HIS A 179 16.77 -4.71 -2.05
N ALA A 180 17.14 -3.73 -1.23
CA ALA A 180 17.95 -3.95 -0.05
C ALA A 180 17.17 -3.64 1.22
N VAL A 181 17.45 -4.39 2.29
CA VAL A 181 16.93 -4.05 3.62
C VAL A 181 17.73 -2.87 4.16
N VAL A 182 17.04 -1.76 4.46
CA VAL A 182 17.69 -0.55 4.99
C VAL A 182 18.35 -0.86 6.32
N SER A 183 19.66 -0.62 6.39
CA SER A 183 20.50 -0.88 7.56
C SER A 183 20.86 0.40 8.28
N SER A 184 21.12 0.34 9.58
CA SER A 184 21.64 1.50 10.32
C SER A 184 22.98 2.00 9.78
N LEU A 185 23.79 1.14 9.14
CA LEU A 185 25.06 1.51 8.51
C LEU A 185 24.87 2.43 7.30
N ASP A 186 23.74 2.32 6.60
CA ASP A 186 23.47 3.16 5.43
C ASP A 186 23.36 4.64 5.82
N PHE A 187 23.14 4.94 7.11
CA PHE A 187 23.08 6.30 7.63
C PHE A 187 24.47 6.92 7.91
N GLU A 188 25.55 6.14 7.82
CA GLU A 188 26.94 6.64 7.89
C GLU A 188 27.34 7.34 6.59
N GLY A 189 26.88 6.83 5.43
CA GLY A 189 27.06 7.44 4.10
C GLY A 189 25.77 8.09 3.57
N ASP A 190 25.77 8.64 2.35
CA ASP A 190 24.59 9.32 1.81
C ASP A 190 23.53 8.34 1.32
N LEU A 191 22.27 8.57 1.73
CA LEU A 191 21.17 7.67 1.39
C LEU A 191 20.87 7.68 -0.12
N ALA A 192 21.09 8.82 -0.79
CA ALA A 192 20.89 8.97 -2.24
C ALA A 192 21.84 8.12 -3.09
N ASP A 193 22.97 7.68 -2.53
CA ASP A 193 23.89 6.76 -3.19
C ASP A 193 23.35 5.32 -3.22
N ARG A 194 22.43 4.99 -2.31
CA ARG A 194 21.90 3.63 -2.15
C ARG A 194 20.43 3.50 -2.52
N TYR A 195 19.64 4.53 -2.31
CA TYR A 195 18.19 4.45 -2.39
C TYR A 195 17.62 5.61 -3.18
N ASP A 196 16.80 5.26 -4.17
CA ASP A 196 15.87 6.17 -4.82
C ASP A 196 14.53 6.19 -4.07
N VAL A 197 14.16 5.03 -3.49
CA VAL A 197 12.88 4.81 -2.80
C VAL A 197 13.13 4.11 -1.47
N ILE A 198 12.43 4.53 -0.41
CA ILE A 198 12.38 3.80 0.86
C ILE A 198 10.91 3.49 1.21
N VAL A 199 10.62 2.20 1.41
CA VAL A 199 9.29 1.68 1.76
C VAL A 199 9.22 1.39 3.25
N LEU A 200 8.26 2.04 3.93
CA LEU A 200 7.92 1.83 5.33
C LEU A 200 6.67 0.93 5.44
N PRO A 201 6.83 -0.37 5.72
CA PRO A 201 5.69 -1.26 5.91
C PRO A 201 4.94 -0.94 7.21
N SER A 202 3.68 -1.35 7.29
CA SER A 202 2.88 -1.28 8.52
C SER A 202 3.63 -1.86 9.72
N GLY A 203 3.37 -1.34 10.92
CA GLY A 203 4.16 -1.61 12.11
C GLY A 203 5.43 -0.76 12.27
N THR A 204 5.83 -0.01 11.24
CA THR A 204 6.89 1.00 11.35
C THR A 204 6.37 2.24 12.07
N SER A 205 7.14 2.77 13.03
CA SER A 205 6.78 3.97 13.80
C SER A 205 8.01 4.82 14.05
N ARG A 206 7.82 6.12 14.33
CA ARG A 206 8.92 7.03 14.69
C ARG A 206 9.81 6.44 15.80
N THR A 207 9.21 5.87 16.84
CA THR A 207 9.96 5.26 17.93
C THR A 207 10.80 4.07 17.46
N ARG A 208 10.25 3.21 16.58
CA ARG A 208 11.00 2.07 16.04
C ARG A 208 12.10 2.50 15.07
N ILE A 209 11.92 3.57 14.30
CA ILE A 209 12.98 4.13 13.44
C ILE A 209 14.12 4.70 14.29
N ILE A 210 13.79 5.52 15.31
CA ILE A 210 14.80 6.19 16.13
C ILE A 210 15.52 5.22 17.08
N ARG A 211 14.77 4.37 17.78
CA ARG A 211 15.31 3.55 18.87
C ARG A 211 15.65 2.13 18.45
N GLY A 212 14.87 1.55 17.53
CA GLY A 212 15.03 0.18 17.02
C GLY A 212 15.45 -0.84 18.09
N LEU A 213 16.26 -1.82 17.68
CA LEU A 213 17.06 -2.60 18.61
C LEU A 213 18.32 -1.82 19.02
N SER A 214 18.78 -2.07 20.24
CA SER A 214 20.01 -1.46 20.77
C SER A 214 21.22 -2.34 20.45
N PRO A 215 22.34 -1.75 19.97
CA PRO A 215 23.60 -2.45 19.73
C PRO A 215 24.26 -2.99 21.01
N ASP A 216 23.88 -2.49 22.19
CA ASP A 216 24.41 -2.99 23.47
C ASP A 216 23.83 -4.37 23.85
N ARG A 217 22.72 -4.75 23.21
CA ARG A 217 21.95 -5.97 23.55
C ARG A 217 21.86 -6.97 22.40
N HIS A 218 22.37 -6.60 21.22
CA HIS A 218 22.29 -7.40 20.01
C HIS A 218 23.63 -7.28 19.28
N ASP A 219 24.05 -8.35 18.61
CA ASP A 219 25.26 -8.34 17.81
C ASP A 219 25.03 -7.75 16.41
N GLU A 220 26.13 -7.54 15.68
CA GLU A 220 26.14 -6.86 14.38
C GLU A 220 25.22 -7.47 13.31
N SER A 221 24.84 -8.74 13.42
CA SER A 221 23.88 -9.38 12.50
C SER A 221 22.47 -8.75 12.54
N TRP A 222 22.18 -7.95 13.57
CA TRP A 222 20.90 -7.26 13.78
C TRP A 222 20.89 -5.80 13.29
N ARG A 223 21.94 -5.32 12.63
CA ARG A 223 22.04 -3.92 12.14
C ARG A 223 20.87 -3.47 11.26
N TRP A 224 20.24 -4.39 10.54
CA TRP A 224 19.01 -4.16 9.76
C TRP A 224 17.79 -3.77 10.61
N ALA A 225 17.85 -3.96 11.94
CA ALA A 225 16.78 -3.65 12.89
C ALA A 225 17.18 -2.58 13.93
N TYR A 226 18.39 -2.01 13.82
CA TYR A 226 18.89 -1.01 14.77
C TYR A 226 18.19 0.33 14.59
N GLY A 227 18.11 1.08 15.70
CA GLY A 227 17.63 2.46 15.66
C GLY A 227 18.67 3.38 15.03
N VAL A 228 18.22 4.32 14.20
CA VAL A 228 19.12 5.30 13.54
C VAL A 228 19.26 6.61 14.31
N GLY A 229 18.65 6.69 15.50
CA GLY A 229 18.69 7.87 16.36
C GLY A 229 17.97 9.08 15.77
N GLN A 230 18.05 10.21 16.49
CA GLN A 230 17.48 11.48 16.02
C GLN A 230 18.26 12.08 14.83
N ALA A 231 19.54 11.74 14.71
CA ALA A 231 20.36 12.15 13.57
C ALA A 231 19.90 11.43 12.30
N GLY A 232 19.72 10.10 12.34
CA GLY A 232 19.21 9.34 11.20
C GLY A 232 17.77 9.72 10.83
N TRP A 233 16.90 10.00 11.81
CA TRP A 233 15.56 10.54 11.54
C TRP A 233 15.61 11.86 10.74
N ARG A 234 16.48 12.80 11.12
CA ARG A 234 16.66 14.05 10.36
C ARG A 234 17.32 13.82 9.00
N LYS A 235 18.24 12.86 8.90
CA LYS A 235 18.86 12.48 7.62
C LYS A 235 17.85 11.89 6.64
N LEU A 236 16.91 11.07 7.13
CA LEU A 236 15.82 10.55 6.30
C LEU A 236 14.89 11.66 5.79
N ARG A 237 14.60 12.68 6.62
CA ARG A 237 13.87 13.88 6.17
C ARG A 237 14.62 14.59 5.05
N ARG A 238 15.89 14.95 5.27
CA ARG A 238 16.71 15.67 4.28
C ARG A 238 16.85 14.88 2.98
N TRP A 239 16.99 13.56 3.04
CA TRP A 239 17.03 12.73 1.84
C TRP A 239 15.78 12.87 0.97
N VAL A 240 14.59 12.98 1.58
CA VAL A 240 13.37 13.30 0.84
C VAL A 240 13.38 14.75 0.36
N GLU A 241 13.56 15.71 1.28
CA GLU A 241 13.40 17.15 1.00
C GLU A 241 14.47 17.71 0.03
N GLU A 242 15.72 17.25 0.13
CA GLU A 242 16.89 17.86 -0.53
C GLU A 242 17.49 16.96 -1.62
N ASP A 243 17.48 15.63 -1.44
CA ASP A 243 18.15 14.69 -2.36
C ASP A 243 17.19 14.07 -3.40
N GLY A 244 15.89 14.32 -3.30
CA GLY A 244 14.89 13.81 -4.24
C GLY A 244 14.40 12.39 -3.92
N GLY A 245 14.62 11.91 -2.70
CA GLY A 245 14.18 10.58 -2.27
C GLY A 245 12.65 10.41 -2.26
N THR A 246 12.19 9.19 -2.55
CA THR A 246 10.76 8.83 -2.48
C THR A 246 10.47 8.01 -1.23
N LEU A 247 9.59 8.50 -0.33
CA LEU A 247 9.18 7.78 0.87
C LEU A 247 7.76 7.21 0.74
N ILE A 248 7.62 5.89 0.82
CA ILE A 248 6.30 5.23 0.74
C ILE A 248 5.94 4.68 2.12
N ALA A 249 4.76 4.99 2.65
CA ALA A 249 4.34 4.54 3.97
C ALA A 249 2.97 3.87 3.96
N LEU A 250 2.89 2.67 4.54
CA LEU A 250 1.68 1.84 4.52
C LEU A 250 1.09 1.62 5.92
N GLY A 251 -0.24 1.62 6.01
CA GLY A 251 -0.97 1.35 7.24
C GLY A 251 -0.53 2.28 8.37
N SER A 252 -0.16 1.70 9.52
CA SER A 252 0.29 2.49 10.67
C SER A 252 1.57 3.30 10.43
N ALA A 253 2.35 2.99 9.38
CA ALA A 253 3.58 3.72 9.06
C ALA A 253 3.32 5.14 8.56
N VAL A 254 2.10 5.44 8.07
CA VAL A 254 1.70 6.80 7.67
C VAL A 254 1.87 7.78 8.83
N ALA A 255 1.63 7.35 10.08
CA ALA A 255 1.85 8.20 11.25
C ALA A 255 3.33 8.55 11.51
N ALA A 256 4.28 7.75 10.99
CA ALA A 256 5.70 8.07 11.01
C ALA A 256 6.04 9.05 9.87
N ALA A 257 5.65 8.74 8.63
CA ALA A 257 5.89 9.60 7.47
C ALA A 257 5.31 11.02 7.67
N ARG A 258 4.08 11.11 8.18
CA ARG A 258 3.45 12.39 8.50
C ARG A 258 4.29 13.25 9.45
N ARG A 259 4.79 12.65 10.54
CA ARG A 259 5.64 13.37 11.51
C ARG A 259 7.05 13.61 10.99
N LEU A 260 7.50 12.80 10.05
CA LEU A 260 8.83 12.91 9.47
C LEU A 260 8.91 14.09 8.53
N LEU A 261 7.85 14.34 7.75
CA LEU A 261 7.83 15.29 6.63
C LEU A 261 6.78 16.40 6.80
N ASP A 262 6.16 16.49 7.98
CA ASP A 262 5.07 17.43 8.30
C ASP A 262 3.91 17.41 7.29
N LEU A 263 3.56 16.21 6.79
CA LEU A 263 2.55 16.06 5.75
C LEU A 263 1.18 16.63 6.21
N PRO A 264 0.49 17.43 5.36
CA PRO A 264 -0.75 18.14 5.72
C PRO A 264 -1.97 17.23 5.70
N ILE A 265 -1.95 16.16 6.50
CA ILE A 265 -3.06 15.22 6.67
C ILE A 265 -3.30 14.92 8.14
N GLU A 266 -4.55 14.64 8.53
CA GLU A 266 -4.90 14.26 9.90
C GLU A 266 -5.65 12.93 9.95
N PRO A 267 -5.31 12.03 10.89
CA PRO A 267 -6.08 10.83 11.11
C PRO A 267 -7.47 11.19 11.66
N VAL A 268 -8.52 10.64 11.07
CA VAL A 268 -9.91 10.92 11.46
C VAL A 268 -10.54 9.83 12.33
N LEU A 269 -9.95 8.62 12.33
CA LEU A 269 -10.53 7.49 13.06
C LEU A 269 -10.06 7.48 14.51
N PRO A 270 -10.91 7.04 15.45
CA PRO A 270 -10.57 6.97 16.86
C PRO A 270 -9.21 6.28 17.08
N ALA A 271 -8.32 6.98 17.76
CA ALA A 271 -7.02 6.40 18.12
C ALA A 271 -7.28 5.19 19.00
N ARG A 272 -6.75 4.03 18.59
CA ARG A 272 -6.82 2.83 19.41
C ARG A 272 -6.08 3.13 20.71
N GLY A 273 -6.79 3.20 21.82
CA GLY A 273 -6.16 3.05 23.12
C GLY A 273 -5.37 1.75 23.07
N LEU A 274 -4.18 1.70 23.66
CA LEU A 274 -3.62 0.39 24.02
C LEU A 274 -4.76 -0.36 24.69
N PRO A 275 -5.13 -1.60 24.27
CA PRO A 275 -6.03 -2.39 25.07
C PRO A 275 -5.48 -2.27 26.48
N ALA A 276 -6.32 -1.80 27.42
CA ALA A 276 -5.90 -1.71 28.81
C ALA A 276 -5.20 -3.03 29.06
N ARG A 277 -3.89 -3.00 29.35
CA ARG A 277 -3.17 -4.23 29.65
C ARG A 277 -4.00 -4.84 30.76
N TYR A 278 -4.79 -5.87 30.46
CA TYR A 278 -5.12 -6.88 31.44
C TYR A 278 -3.74 -7.42 31.74
N GLY A 279 -3.13 -6.77 32.74
CA GLY A 279 -1.75 -6.97 33.04
C GLY A 279 -1.58 -8.45 33.21
N ASN A 280 -0.54 -8.99 32.60
CA ASN A 280 0.13 -10.13 33.17
C ASN A 280 0.72 -9.68 34.52
N ARG A 281 -0.15 -9.38 35.50
CA ARG A 281 0.16 -9.41 36.92
C ARG A 281 -0.12 -10.85 37.28
N GLY A 282 0.91 -11.58 37.66
CA GLY A 282 0.80 -12.98 38.03
C GLY A 282 -0.36 -13.20 39.01
N GLY A 283 -1.18 -14.21 38.72
CA GLY A 283 -2.26 -14.68 39.58
C GLY A 283 -3.33 -13.63 39.94
N PRO A 284 -4.45 -14.06 40.53
CA PRO A 284 -5.44 -13.13 41.06
C PRO A 284 -4.79 -12.33 42.19
N THR A 285 -4.36 -11.10 41.91
CA THR A 285 -4.02 -10.17 42.98
C THR A 285 -5.34 -9.82 43.67
N ARG A 286 -5.57 -10.36 44.88
CA ARG A 286 -6.71 -9.97 45.73
C ARG A 286 -6.63 -8.47 45.96
N ILE A 287 -7.47 -7.71 45.27
CA ILE A 287 -7.68 -6.29 45.55
C ILE A 287 -8.39 -6.23 46.90
N THR A 288 -7.82 -5.53 47.87
CA THR A 288 -8.47 -5.38 49.18
C THR A 288 -9.64 -4.41 49.07
N LEU A 289 -10.68 -4.60 49.89
CA LEU A 289 -11.82 -3.67 49.97
C LEU A 289 -11.38 -2.21 50.18
N GLY A 290 -10.34 -1.99 51.00
CA GLY A 290 -9.76 -0.67 51.22
C GLY A 290 -9.06 -0.06 49.99
N GLU A 291 -8.64 -0.88 49.03
CA GLU A 291 -8.10 -0.41 47.75
C GLU A 291 -9.20 -0.05 46.76
N VAL A 292 -10.31 -0.80 46.78
CA VAL A 292 -11.52 -0.49 46.01
C VAL A 292 -12.12 0.83 46.49
N GLU A 293 -12.31 0.99 47.81
CA GLU A 293 -12.86 2.22 48.38
C GLU A 293 -12.00 3.44 48.08
N ARG A 294 -10.67 3.32 48.17
CA ARG A 294 -9.75 4.42 47.87
C ARG A 294 -9.85 4.84 46.40
N ARG A 295 -9.87 3.86 45.48
CA ARG A 295 -10.02 4.12 44.04
C ARG A 295 -11.38 4.73 43.70
N LEU A 296 -12.46 4.25 44.33
CA LEU A 296 -13.78 4.86 44.14
C LEU A 296 -13.79 6.30 44.66
N ARG A 297 -13.23 6.53 45.84
CA ARG A 297 -13.13 7.87 46.44
C ARG A 297 -12.33 8.83 45.57
N ASP A 298 -11.22 8.38 44.97
CA ASP A 298 -10.40 9.17 44.04
C ASP A 298 -11.16 9.47 42.73
N VAL A 299 -11.91 8.51 42.20
CA VAL A 299 -12.70 8.70 40.96
C VAL A 299 -13.85 9.68 41.16
N PHE A 300 -14.52 9.66 42.31
CA PHE A 300 -15.62 10.56 42.65
C PHE A 300 -15.18 11.86 43.34
N ARG A 301 -13.87 12.11 43.44
CA ARG A 301 -13.30 13.29 44.12
C ARG A 301 -13.59 14.59 43.40
N SER A 302 -13.77 14.55 42.09
CA SER A 302 -14.16 15.70 41.29
C SER A 302 -14.94 15.28 40.04
N SER A 303 -15.81 16.17 39.56
CA SER A 303 -16.50 15.98 38.27
C SER A 303 -15.52 15.84 37.11
N ALA A 304 -14.33 16.45 37.20
CA ALA A 304 -13.25 16.33 36.22
C ALA A 304 -12.57 14.95 36.23
N GLU A 305 -12.28 14.37 37.41
CA GLU A 305 -11.73 13.01 37.53
C GLU A 305 -12.72 11.93 37.16
N LEU A 306 -13.99 12.11 37.56
CA LEU A 306 -15.07 11.24 37.13
C LEU A 306 -15.20 11.29 35.61
N SER A 307 -15.23 12.48 35.01
CA SER A 307 -15.31 12.63 33.54
C SER A 307 -14.10 12.04 32.82
N ARG A 308 -12.88 12.16 33.37
CA ARG A 308 -11.65 11.60 32.78
C ARG A 308 -11.63 10.06 32.89
N THR A 309 -12.13 9.52 33.98
CA THR A 309 -12.27 8.08 34.21
C THR A 309 -13.38 7.50 33.36
N LEU A 310 -14.52 8.19 33.24
CA LEU A 310 -15.61 7.80 32.36
C LEU A 310 -15.17 7.91 30.89
N ARG A 311 -14.54 8.99 30.43
CA ARG A 311 -14.04 9.08 29.04
C ARG A 311 -13.05 7.98 28.66
N SER A 312 -12.24 7.49 29.60
CA SER A 312 -11.31 6.39 29.37
C SER A 312 -11.92 4.99 29.58
N ARG A 313 -13.15 4.89 30.09
CA ARG A 313 -13.83 3.61 30.41
C ARG A 313 -15.22 3.42 29.79
N VAL A 314 -15.89 4.49 29.34
CA VAL A 314 -17.30 4.52 28.89
C VAL A 314 -17.40 4.43 27.38
N VAL A 315 -16.37 4.81 26.63
CA VAL A 315 -16.32 4.58 25.18
C VAL A 315 -14.96 4.02 24.85
N ASP A 316 -14.87 2.69 24.74
CA ASP A 316 -13.74 2.09 24.05
C ASP A 316 -13.79 2.63 22.61
N PRO A 317 -12.71 3.22 22.05
CA PRO A 317 -12.65 3.63 20.64
C PRO A 317 -13.18 2.56 19.67
N THR A 318 -13.01 1.27 20.00
CA THR A 318 -13.55 0.14 19.24
C THR A 318 -15.07 -0.05 19.34
N SER A 319 -15.73 0.67 20.24
CA SER A 319 -17.20 0.76 20.32
C SER A 319 -17.79 1.85 19.42
N LEU A 320 -16.95 2.73 18.84
CA LEU A 320 -17.37 3.74 17.86
C LEU A 320 -16.98 3.34 16.44
N PHE A 321 -15.76 2.82 16.27
CA PHE A 321 -15.26 2.38 14.98
C PHE A 321 -14.56 1.03 15.12
N PHE A 322 -15.02 0.03 14.37
CA PHE A 322 -14.38 -1.29 14.37
C PHE A 322 -14.44 -1.92 12.98
N SER A 323 -13.26 -2.16 12.43
CA SER A 323 -13.07 -2.86 11.16
C SER A 323 -12.07 -4.01 11.37
N PRO A 324 -12.57 -5.24 11.57
CA PRO A 324 -11.73 -6.40 11.86
C PRO A 324 -11.18 -7.04 10.58
N GLY A 325 -10.66 -6.26 9.64
CA GLY A 325 -10.22 -6.79 8.34
C GLY A 325 -11.41 -6.97 7.42
N THR A 326 -11.72 -5.91 6.69
CA THR A 326 -12.92 -5.75 5.87
C THR A 326 -12.51 -5.17 4.53
N LEU A 327 -13.18 -5.60 3.46
CA LEU A 327 -13.04 -4.99 2.14
C LEU A 327 -14.00 -3.80 2.07
N LEU A 328 -13.43 -2.59 2.02
CA LEU A 328 -14.16 -1.34 2.02
C LEU A 328 -14.13 -0.71 0.64
N LYS A 329 -15.25 -0.13 0.19
CA LYS A 329 -15.35 0.56 -1.09
C LYS A 329 -14.32 1.71 -1.17
N GLN A 330 -13.73 1.90 -2.35
CA GLN A 330 -12.82 3.01 -2.65
C GLN A 330 -13.06 3.51 -4.07
N GLU A 331 -12.79 4.78 -4.25
CA GLU A 331 -12.64 5.45 -5.54
C GLU A 331 -11.16 5.74 -5.77
N TYR A 332 -10.67 5.51 -6.99
CA TYR A 332 -9.29 5.73 -7.39
C TYR A 332 -9.20 6.75 -8.52
N ASN A 333 -8.12 7.53 -8.54
CA ASN A 333 -7.74 8.36 -9.68
C ASN A 333 -6.77 7.58 -10.60
N PRO A 334 -7.24 6.95 -11.69
CA PRO A 334 -6.37 6.19 -12.59
C PRO A 334 -5.51 7.06 -13.51
N ARG A 335 -5.67 8.40 -13.46
CA ARG A 335 -4.85 9.35 -14.22
C ARG A 335 -3.61 9.78 -13.44
N HIS A 336 -3.64 9.68 -12.12
CA HIS A 336 -2.45 9.92 -11.31
C HIS A 336 -1.48 8.74 -11.45
N PRO A 337 -0.16 8.96 -11.55
CA PRO A 337 0.78 7.87 -11.78
C PRO A 337 0.77 6.75 -10.74
N VAL A 338 0.54 7.08 -9.46
CA VAL A 338 0.34 6.07 -8.39
C VAL A 338 -0.91 5.21 -8.62
N GLY A 339 -1.94 5.76 -9.26
CA GLY A 339 -3.21 5.09 -9.56
C GLY A 339 -3.24 4.38 -10.93
N TYR A 340 -2.20 4.48 -11.76
CA TYR A 340 -2.20 3.86 -13.09
C TYR A 340 -2.59 2.38 -13.06
N GLY A 341 -3.58 2.01 -13.89
CA GLY A 341 -4.06 0.63 -14.02
C GLY A 341 -5.01 0.16 -12.92
N MET A 342 -5.30 0.99 -11.91
CA MET A 342 -6.46 0.77 -11.04
C MET A 342 -7.75 1.08 -11.82
N PRO A 343 -8.84 0.31 -11.63
CA PRO A 343 -10.16 0.78 -12.03
C PRO A 343 -10.57 1.98 -11.17
N GLU A 344 -11.54 2.79 -11.65
CA GLU A 344 -12.05 3.94 -10.90
C GLU A 344 -12.69 3.54 -9.57
N THR A 345 -13.22 2.32 -9.46
CA THR A 345 -13.74 1.76 -8.22
C THR A 345 -13.21 0.35 -8.00
N TRP A 346 -12.73 0.07 -6.80
CA TRP A 346 -12.37 -1.27 -6.33
C TRP A 346 -12.32 -1.28 -4.80
N PRO A 347 -12.59 -2.39 -4.10
CA PRO A 347 -12.43 -2.40 -2.65
C PRO A 347 -10.95 -2.44 -2.22
N VAL A 348 -10.68 -1.86 -1.05
CA VAL A 348 -9.40 -2.02 -0.35
C VAL A 348 -9.57 -2.81 0.93
N PHE A 349 -8.56 -3.62 1.25
CA PHE A 349 -8.52 -4.31 2.54
C PHE A 349 -8.13 -3.32 3.64
N PHE A 350 -8.98 -3.19 4.64
CA PHE A 350 -8.80 -2.30 5.77
C PHE A 350 -8.77 -3.09 7.07
N ARG A 351 -7.71 -2.94 7.87
CA ARG A 351 -7.61 -3.61 9.18
C ARG A 351 -6.80 -2.81 10.19
N PHE A 352 -7.49 -2.24 11.17
CA PHE A 352 -6.87 -1.42 12.22
C PHE A 352 -6.02 -0.27 11.66
N ASP A 353 -6.44 0.23 10.51
CA ASP A 353 -5.77 1.25 9.72
C ASP A 353 -6.35 2.64 10.04
N GLN A 354 -5.97 3.67 9.29
CA GLN A 354 -6.47 5.03 9.42
C GLN A 354 -7.00 5.55 8.09
N ALA A 355 -7.94 6.49 8.16
CA ALA A 355 -8.33 7.34 7.05
C ALA A 355 -7.95 8.78 7.38
N TYR A 356 -7.77 9.60 6.34
CA TYR A 356 -7.12 10.90 6.49
C TYR A 356 -7.96 12.03 5.93
N GLN A 357 -8.02 13.13 6.66
CA GLN A 357 -8.49 14.41 6.16
C GLN A 357 -7.28 15.25 5.72
N LEU A 358 -7.35 15.83 4.52
CA LEU A 358 -6.35 16.79 4.10
C LEU A 358 -6.56 18.11 4.85
N LEU A 359 -5.46 18.68 5.33
CA LEU A 359 -5.42 20.02 5.87
C LEU A 359 -5.04 21.00 4.75
N PRO A 360 -5.45 22.27 4.83
CA PRO A 360 -4.84 23.33 4.04
C PRO A 360 -3.33 23.38 4.34
N GLY A 361 -2.52 22.80 3.46
CA GLY A 361 -1.06 22.89 3.50
C GLY A 361 -0.62 23.88 2.42
N PHE A 362 -0.08 25.03 2.81
CA PHE A 362 0.32 26.05 1.83
C PHE A 362 1.60 25.68 1.07
N ASP A 363 2.45 24.81 1.64
CA ASP A 363 3.83 24.58 1.15
C ASP A 363 4.11 23.15 0.67
N ILE A 364 3.17 22.21 0.81
CA ILE A 364 3.32 20.81 0.39
C ILE A 364 2.16 20.46 -0.54
N PRO A 365 2.36 20.46 -1.86
CA PRO A 365 1.37 19.97 -2.82
C PRO A 365 0.95 18.54 -2.47
N ALA A 366 -0.35 18.29 -2.45
CA ALA A 366 -0.93 17.01 -2.10
C ALA A 366 -2.03 16.63 -3.09
N GLU A 367 -1.98 15.42 -3.64
CA GLU A 367 -3.01 14.89 -4.52
C GLU A 367 -3.60 13.60 -3.93
N VAL A 368 -4.93 13.53 -3.89
CA VAL A 368 -5.67 12.36 -3.42
C VAL A 368 -5.75 11.34 -4.56
N VAL A 369 -5.07 10.21 -4.39
CA VAL A 369 -5.05 9.11 -5.36
C VAL A 369 -6.18 8.12 -5.11
N SER A 370 -6.62 7.98 -3.85
CA SER A 370 -7.87 7.27 -3.54
C SER A 370 -8.57 7.83 -2.31
N ARG A 371 -9.90 7.74 -2.33
CA ARG A 371 -10.79 8.17 -1.25
C ARG A 371 -11.92 7.18 -1.03
N TYR A 372 -12.41 7.11 0.20
CA TYR A 372 -13.66 6.43 0.48
C TYR A 372 -14.81 7.24 -0.14
N PRO A 373 -15.76 6.59 -0.84
CA PRO A 373 -16.91 7.27 -1.44
C PRO A 373 -17.81 7.94 -0.38
N ASP A 374 -18.67 8.84 -0.81
CA ASP A 374 -19.81 9.30 -0.01
C ASP A 374 -20.97 8.31 -0.17
N ASP A 375 -20.87 7.17 0.53
CA ASP A 375 -21.83 6.07 0.48
C ASP A 375 -22.27 5.69 1.91
N ASP A 376 -23.55 5.38 2.09
CA ASP A 376 -24.12 4.91 3.35
C ASP A 376 -23.72 3.46 3.68
N ASP A 377 -23.32 2.66 2.69
CA ASP A 377 -22.78 1.32 2.87
C ASP A 377 -21.33 1.24 2.39
N MET A 378 -20.38 1.36 3.30
CA MET A 378 -18.96 1.29 2.96
C MET A 378 -18.46 -0.14 2.69
N VAL A 379 -19.26 -1.18 2.98
CA VAL A 379 -18.79 -2.57 3.02
C VAL A 379 -18.96 -3.27 1.69
N ALA A 380 -17.85 -3.46 0.97
CA ALA A 380 -17.83 -4.34 -0.19
C ALA A 380 -17.89 -5.82 0.21
N SER A 381 -17.19 -6.22 1.29
CA SER A 381 -17.26 -7.57 1.87
C SER A 381 -16.71 -7.60 3.30
N GLY A 382 -17.40 -8.30 4.20
CA GLY A 382 -17.09 -8.43 5.62
C GLY A 382 -18.08 -7.69 6.50
N TRP A 383 -17.57 -6.91 7.47
CA TRP A 383 -18.40 -6.13 8.39
C TRP A 383 -17.66 -4.88 8.91
N LEU A 384 -18.40 -3.82 9.20
CA LEU A 384 -17.87 -2.55 9.69
C LEU A 384 -18.82 -1.94 10.73
N LEU A 385 -18.24 -1.33 11.76
CA LEU A 385 -18.91 -0.38 12.63
C LEU A 385 -18.29 1.00 12.42
N GLY A 386 -19.12 2.03 12.25
CA GLY A 386 -18.70 3.43 12.12
C GLY A 386 -18.36 3.84 10.68
N ASP A 387 -19.18 3.48 9.69
CA ASP A 387 -18.96 3.86 8.28
C ASP A 387 -18.88 5.37 8.07
N GLU A 388 -19.61 6.15 8.87
CA GLU A 388 -19.71 7.60 8.78
C GLU A 388 -18.37 8.31 8.97
N PHE A 389 -17.43 7.69 9.69
CA PHE A 389 -16.11 8.27 9.91
C PHE A 389 -15.22 8.20 8.66
N LEU A 390 -15.53 7.32 7.70
CA LEU A 390 -14.71 7.09 6.51
C LEU A 390 -15.13 7.93 5.32
N ARG A 391 -16.40 8.33 5.25
CA ARG A 391 -16.96 9.03 4.08
C ARG A 391 -16.09 10.21 3.68
N GLU A 392 -15.79 10.27 2.39
CA GLU A 392 -14.99 11.32 1.77
C GLU A 392 -13.53 11.45 2.25
N ARG A 393 -13.08 10.57 3.15
CA ARG A 393 -11.71 10.62 3.68
C ARG A 393 -10.74 10.02 2.67
N ALA A 394 -9.53 10.55 2.66
CA ALA A 394 -8.46 10.05 1.81
C ALA A 394 -7.90 8.74 2.38
N ASN A 395 -7.58 7.82 1.47
CA ASN A 395 -6.85 6.60 1.78
C ASN A 395 -5.43 6.64 1.22
N VAL A 396 -5.25 7.03 -0.04
CA VAL A 396 -3.93 7.15 -0.67
C VAL A 396 -3.70 8.59 -1.10
N VAL A 397 -2.59 9.19 -0.65
CA VAL A 397 -2.23 10.58 -0.95
C VAL A 397 -0.77 10.64 -1.39
N ALA A 398 -0.51 11.32 -2.50
CA ALA A 398 0.83 11.63 -2.99
C ALA A 398 1.18 13.08 -2.62
N PHE A 399 2.42 13.31 -2.22
CA PHE A 399 2.92 14.61 -1.80
C PHE A 399 4.23 14.93 -2.51
N GLU A 400 4.39 16.18 -2.92
CA GLU A 400 5.67 16.74 -3.34
C GLU A 400 6.33 17.40 -2.12
N VAL A 401 7.50 16.89 -1.72
CA VAL A 401 8.17 17.28 -0.48
C VAL A 401 9.58 17.76 -0.82
N GLY A 402 9.75 19.08 -0.94
CA GLY A 402 10.99 19.66 -1.43
C GLY A 402 11.29 19.18 -2.85
N ARG A 403 12.40 18.45 -3.03
CA ARG A 403 12.79 17.83 -4.30
C ARG A 403 12.31 16.39 -4.47
N GLY A 404 11.84 15.77 -3.40
CA GLY A 404 11.41 14.37 -3.38
C GLY A 404 9.90 14.22 -3.28
N THR A 405 9.47 13.00 -3.02
CA THR A 405 8.04 12.66 -2.93
C THR A 405 7.74 11.81 -1.71
N ALA A 406 6.51 11.88 -1.23
CA ALA A 406 5.99 10.94 -0.27
C ALA A 406 4.65 10.37 -0.73
N VAL A 407 4.44 9.07 -0.59
CA VAL A 407 3.14 8.43 -0.85
C VAL A 407 2.67 7.73 0.41
N THR A 408 1.52 8.15 0.92
CA THR A 408 0.90 7.52 2.10
C THR A 408 -0.25 6.63 1.66
N MET A 409 -0.35 5.46 2.27
CA MET A 409 -1.43 4.49 2.05
C MET A 409 -2.00 4.14 3.41
N GLY A 410 -3.15 4.71 3.76
CA GLY A 410 -3.78 4.58 5.06
C GLY A 410 -4.15 3.13 5.38
N SER A 411 -4.64 2.41 4.38
CA SER A 411 -4.93 0.98 4.41
C SER A 411 -3.70 0.09 4.15
N GLN A 412 -3.71 -1.15 4.63
CA GLN A 412 -2.72 -2.17 4.27
C GLN A 412 -2.99 -2.77 2.87
N ILE A 413 -2.67 -2.02 1.81
CA ILE A 413 -2.82 -2.43 0.39
C ILE A 413 -2.05 -3.70 -0.01
N ALA A 414 -1.13 -4.17 0.83
CA ALA A 414 -0.33 -5.39 0.64
C ALA A 414 -0.49 -6.37 1.82
N PHE A 415 -1.63 -6.36 2.49
CA PHE A 415 -1.89 -7.19 3.68
C PHE A 415 -1.61 -8.67 3.39
N ARG A 416 -0.60 -9.23 4.10
CA ARG A 416 -0.15 -10.63 3.98
C ARG A 416 0.06 -11.09 2.53
N THR A 417 0.39 -10.17 1.61
CA THR A 417 0.51 -10.43 0.17
C THR A 417 -0.71 -11.08 -0.50
N GLN A 418 -1.91 -10.90 0.09
CA GLN A 418 -3.15 -11.45 -0.45
C GLN A 418 -3.87 -10.49 -1.39
N THR A 419 -3.70 -9.18 -1.19
CA THR A 419 -4.43 -8.10 -1.87
C THR A 419 -3.82 -7.73 -3.22
N ARG A 420 -3.69 -8.72 -4.12
CA ARG A 420 -3.09 -8.54 -5.46
C ARG A 420 -3.71 -7.40 -6.27
N ALA A 421 -5.01 -7.15 -6.12
CA ALA A 421 -5.70 -6.08 -6.82
C ALA A 421 -5.07 -4.69 -6.58
N THR A 422 -4.61 -4.44 -5.36
CA THR A 422 -4.12 -3.13 -4.91
C THR A 422 -2.59 -3.02 -4.89
N PHE A 423 -1.85 -4.07 -5.28
CA PHE A 423 -0.38 -4.01 -5.37
C PHE A 423 0.12 -2.93 -6.31
N LYS A 424 -0.67 -2.60 -7.36
CA LYS A 424 -0.34 -1.54 -8.31
C LYS A 424 -0.02 -0.23 -7.63
N LEU A 425 -0.76 0.15 -6.60
CA LEU A 425 -0.52 1.40 -5.85
C LEU A 425 0.91 1.47 -5.30
N LEU A 426 1.41 0.35 -4.75
CA LEU A 426 2.77 0.26 -4.21
C LEU A 426 3.82 0.27 -5.30
N PHE A 427 3.72 -0.62 -6.29
CA PHE A 427 4.72 -0.68 -7.35
C PHE A 427 4.73 0.57 -8.22
N ASN A 428 3.58 1.16 -8.51
CA ASN A 428 3.49 2.45 -9.19
C ASN A 428 4.23 3.53 -8.40
N ALA A 429 4.02 3.62 -7.08
CA ALA A 429 4.74 4.59 -6.26
C ALA A 429 6.26 4.34 -6.25
N ILE A 430 6.70 3.06 -6.23
CA ILE A 430 8.12 2.68 -6.30
C ILE A 430 8.73 3.14 -7.62
N PHE A 431 8.12 2.82 -8.75
CA PHE A 431 8.70 3.14 -10.06
C PHE A 431 8.53 4.61 -10.45
N HIS A 432 7.42 5.24 -10.07
CA HIS A 432 7.12 6.61 -10.47
C HIS A 432 7.92 7.65 -9.67
N GLY A 433 8.10 7.46 -8.36
CA GLY A 433 8.77 8.43 -7.50
C GLY A 433 10.11 8.94 -8.06
N PRO A 434 11.03 8.06 -8.49
CA PRO A 434 12.31 8.47 -9.06
C PRO A 434 12.31 8.60 -10.60
N SER A 435 11.14 8.47 -11.24
CA SER A 435 11.02 8.61 -12.69
C SER A 435 11.22 10.06 -13.15
N GLN A 436 11.63 10.24 -14.40
CA GLN A 436 11.80 11.56 -15.00
C GLN A 436 10.69 11.81 -16.03
N PRO A 437 10.03 12.98 -16.02
CA PRO A 437 9.08 13.32 -17.06
C PRO A 437 9.81 13.37 -18.41
N VAL A 438 9.14 12.91 -19.46
CA VAL A 438 9.60 12.98 -20.85
C VAL A 438 8.50 13.57 -21.72
N THR A 439 8.88 14.46 -22.61
CA THR A 439 7.99 15.05 -23.60
C THR A 439 7.64 14.03 -24.69
N ALA A 440 6.56 14.29 -25.43
CA ALA A 440 6.22 13.51 -26.61
C ALA A 440 7.34 13.50 -27.67
N ALA A 441 8.11 14.59 -27.76
CA ALA A 441 9.24 14.69 -28.67
C ALA A 441 10.42 13.80 -28.25
N GLU A 442 10.74 13.78 -26.97
CA GLU A 442 11.76 12.89 -26.41
C GLU A 442 11.36 11.42 -26.56
N LEU A 443 10.09 11.07 -26.29
CA LEU A 443 9.55 9.73 -26.54
C LEU A 443 9.67 9.30 -28.02
N ALA A 444 9.61 10.25 -28.95
CA ALA A 444 9.75 9.97 -30.38
C ALA A 444 11.16 9.59 -30.82
N THR A 445 12.18 9.91 -30.02
CA THR A 445 13.59 9.69 -30.35
C THR A 445 14.24 8.55 -29.55
N LEU A 446 13.46 7.73 -28.84
CA LEU A 446 13.96 6.69 -27.91
C LEU A 446 14.51 5.41 -28.57
N GLN A 447 15.10 5.52 -29.76
CA GLN A 447 15.79 4.41 -30.42
C GLN A 447 17.26 4.35 -30.05
#